data_AF-A0A7J8S6V6-F1
#
_entry.id   AF-A0A7J8S6V6-F1
#
_cell.length_a   1.000
_cell.length_b   1.000
_cell.length_c   1.000
_cell.angle_alpha   90.00
_cell.angle_beta   90.00
_cell.angle_gamma   90.00
#
_symmetry.space_group_name_H-M   'P 1'
#
loop_
_entity.id
_entity.type
_entity.pdbx_description
1 polymer ?
#
loop_
_entity_poly.entity_id
_entity_poly.type
_entity_poly.pdbx_seq_one_letter_code
_entity_poly.pdbx_strand_id
1 'polypeptide(L)'
;MATTLSWCFTLALFMVSLMASPSSSLANMNVIDKCWRGNPLWQSQRQQLAECSVGFAGKMINNIGKDVVKYKVTDPSDDPLSPKSGTLRYGTTMIKGKVWITFKTPGPSHVANKFYQGWEQYAIGGSMSPSIKSEANFFIAPNDAGNKEVTWRKVEKGLWKFYSVGDVLKNGASFIKQTGVGGAKPNYNQEQDFKVEIVGSVKELTSASSILRCSKSLTC
;
A
#
# COMPACT_ATOMS: atom_id res chain seq x y z
N MET A 1 -27.75 22.67 -53.86
CA MET A 1 -27.76 22.29 -52.43
C MET A 1 -27.10 20.93 -52.29
N ALA A 2 -25.77 20.90 -52.11
CA ALA A 2 -25.01 19.65 -52.06
C ALA A 2 -23.74 19.86 -51.21
N THR A 3 -23.87 20.23 -49.94
CA THR A 3 -22.71 20.45 -49.04
C THR A 3 -23.04 20.25 -47.55
N THR A 4 -23.88 19.28 -47.19
CA THR A 4 -24.15 18.99 -45.76
C THR A 4 -23.92 17.55 -45.34
N LEU A 5 -23.62 16.63 -46.26
CA LEU A 5 -23.44 15.20 -45.92
C LEU A 5 -21.97 14.75 -45.71
N SER A 6 -21.00 15.67 -45.78
CA SER A 6 -19.57 15.32 -45.73
C SER A 6 -18.92 15.51 -44.34
N TRP A 7 -19.61 16.16 -43.40
CA TRP A 7 -19.03 16.53 -42.10
C TRP A 7 -19.45 15.66 -40.91
N CYS A 8 -20.32 14.67 -41.10
CA CYS A 8 -20.66 13.71 -40.03
C CYS A 8 -19.74 12.48 -40.05
N PHE A 9 -19.12 12.14 -41.19
CA PHE A 9 -18.29 10.93 -41.32
C PHE A 9 -16.82 11.14 -40.88
N THR A 10 -16.31 12.37 -40.87
CA THR A 10 -14.93 12.66 -40.44
C THR A 10 -14.79 12.81 -38.92
N LEU A 11 -15.85 13.21 -38.20
CA LEU A 11 -15.84 13.20 -36.72
C LEU A 11 -15.99 11.79 -36.13
N ALA A 12 -16.65 10.87 -36.84
CA ALA A 12 -16.84 9.50 -36.36
C ALA A 12 -15.54 8.68 -36.39
N LEU A 13 -14.61 8.96 -37.32
CA LEU A 13 -13.28 8.31 -37.33
C LEU A 13 -12.30 8.90 -36.31
N PHE A 14 -12.52 10.12 -35.81
CA PHE A 14 -11.65 10.73 -34.78
C PHE A 14 -12.12 10.46 -33.34
N MET A 15 -13.35 9.96 -33.15
CA MET A 15 -13.86 9.53 -31.83
C MET A 15 -13.66 8.03 -31.56
N VAL A 16 -13.08 7.26 -32.50
CA VAL A 16 -12.70 5.85 -32.29
C VAL A 16 -11.22 5.71 -31.87
N SER A 17 -10.41 6.77 -32.00
CA SER A 17 -9.02 6.79 -31.52
C SER A 17 -8.85 7.21 -30.05
N LEU A 18 -9.94 7.48 -29.33
CA LEU A 18 -9.95 7.61 -27.86
C LEU A 18 -10.51 6.37 -27.13
N MET A 19 -10.55 5.22 -27.82
CA MET A 19 -10.74 3.93 -27.17
C MET A 19 -9.44 3.53 -26.48
N ALA A 20 -9.37 3.83 -25.19
CA ALA A 20 -8.52 3.23 -24.17
C ALA A 20 -7.19 2.66 -24.71
N SER A 21 -6.10 3.43 -24.59
CA SER A 21 -4.77 2.83 -24.56
C SER A 21 -4.83 1.64 -23.60
N PRO A 22 -4.52 0.40 -24.04
CA PRO A 22 -4.42 -0.70 -23.11
C PRO A 22 -3.40 -0.26 -22.07
N SER A 23 -3.82 -0.20 -20.81
CA SER A 23 -2.96 0.17 -19.69
C SER A 23 -1.65 -0.60 -19.84
N SER A 24 -0.57 0.12 -20.15
CA SER A 24 0.78 -0.43 -20.39
C SER A 24 1.30 -1.24 -19.19
N SER A 25 0.60 -1.17 -18.05
CA SER A 25 0.91 -1.92 -16.84
C SER A 25 0.65 -3.43 -16.91
N LEU A 26 -0.30 -3.91 -17.73
CA LEU A 26 -0.63 -5.36 -17.77
C LEU A 26 0.27 -6.18 -18.71
N ALA A 27 1.01 -5.52 -19.60
CA ALA A 27 1.80 -6.18 -20.66
C ALA A 27 3.04 -6.90 -20.12
N ASN A 28 3.63 -6.42 -19.02
CA ASN A 28 4.86 -6.96 -18.42
C ASN A 28 4.61 -7.80 -17.15
N MET A 29 3.41 -8.34 -16.95
CA MET A 29 3.08 -9.16 -15.78
C MET A 29 3.24 -10.66 -16.07
N ASN A 30 3.62 -11.45 -15.05
CA ASN A 30 3.58 -12.91 -15.16
C ASN A 30 2.13 -13.41 -15.31
N VAL A 31 1.97 -14.65 -15.75
CA VAL A 31 0.65 -15.26 -16.05
C VAL A 31 -0.33 -15.26 -14.86
N ILE A 32 0.18 -15.39 -13.63
CA ILE A 32 -0.63 -15.40 -12.41
C ILE A 32 -1.10 -13.96 -12.08
N ASP A 33 -0.18 -13.01 -12.09
CA ASP A 33 -0.46 -11.61 -11.81
C ASP A 33 -1.41 -11.00 -12.84
N LYS A 34 -1.23 -11.34 -14.13
CA LYS A 34 -2.11 -10.90 -15.22
C LYS A 34 -3.56 -11.36 -15.01
N CYS A 35 -3.78 -12.52 -14.38
CA CYS A 35 -5.11 -13.06 -14.12
C CYS A 35 -5.91 -12.22 -13.11
N TRP A 36 -5.33 -11.81 -11.98
CA TRP A 36 -6.08 -11.11 -10.93
C TRP A 36 -5.88 -9.59 -10.92
N ARG A 37 -4.74 -9.07 -11.38
CA ARG A 37 -4.47 -7.61 -11.40
C ARG A 37 -5.29 -6.85 -12.44
N GLY A 38 -5.89 -7.56 -13.40
CA GLY A 38 -6.88 -6.98 -14.31
C GLY A 38 -8.26 -6.79 -13.68
N ASN A 39 -8.55 -7.41 -12.53
CA ASN A 39 -9.85 -7.33 -11.87
C ASN A 39 -9.87 -6.17 -10.85
N PRO A 40 -10.56 -5.04 -11.14
CA PRO A 40 -10.63 -3.92 -10.20
C PRO A 40 -11.39 -4.23 -8.91
N LEU A 41 -12.07 -5.38 -8.83
CA LEU A 41 -12.78 -5.87 -7.65
C LEU A 41 -12.01 -6.96 -6.90
N TRP A 42 -10.74 -7.25 -7.23
CA TRP A 42 -9.98 -8.32 -6.57
C TRP A 42 -9.96 -8.19 -5.05
N GLN A 43 -10.01 -6.96 -4.51
CA GLN A 43 -10.01 -6.72 -3.07
C GLN A 43 -11.31 -7.17 -2.40
N SER A 44 -12.46 -7.03 -3.06
CA SER A 44 -13.75 -7.55 -2.56
C SER A 44 -13.98 -9.01 -2.93
N GLN A 45 -13.31 -9.51 -3.98
CA GLN A 45 -13.42 -10.87 -4.50
C GLN A 45 -12.14 -11.70 -4.28
N ARG A 46 -11.44 -11.49 -3.15
CA ARG A 46 -10.10 -12.08 -2.89
C ARG A 46 -10.03 -13.61 -3.06
N GLN A 47 -11.11 -14.32 -2.82
CA GLN A 47 -11.15 -15.77 -3.00
C GLN A 47 -10.84 -16.19 -4.45
N GLN A 48 -11.23 -15.39 -5.45
CA GLN A 48 -10.96 -15.67 -6.86
C GLN A 48 -9.46 -15.76 -7.20
N LEU A 49 -8.57 -15.23 -6.35
CA LEU A 49 -7.12 -15.42 -6.53
C LEU A 49 -6.73 -16.91 -6.55
N ALA A 50 -7.50 -17.78 -5.90
CA ALA A 50 -7.29 -19.23 -5.93
C ALA A 50 -7.46 -19.83 -7.34
N GLU A 51 -8.18 -19.17 -8.24
CA GLU A 51 -8.39 -19.63 -9.63
C GLU A 51 -7.24 -19.24 -10.56
N CYS A 52 -6.39 -18.29 -10.14
CA CYS A 52 -5.28 -17.78 -10.92
C CYS A 52 -3.99 -18.61 -10.77
N SER A 53 -3.98 -19.64 -9.92
CA SER A 53 -2.85 -20.54 -9.78
C SER A 53 -2.67 -21.42 -11.02
N VAL A 54 -1.42 -21.71 -11.38
CA VAL A 54 -1.02 -22.49 -12.56
C VAL A 54 0.13 -23.44 -12.21
N GLY A 55 0.52 -24.33 -13.14
CA GLY A 55 1.59 -25.32 -12.94
C GLY A 55 1.10 -26.59 -12.25
N PHE A 56 1.98 -27.31 -11.55
CA PHE A 56 1.66 -28.60 -10.90
C PHE A 56 0.49 -28.53 -9.91
N ALA A 57 0.31 -27.40 -9.21
CA ALA A 57 -0.80 -27.22 -8.30
C ALA A 57 -2.16 -27.02 -9.02
N GLY A 58 -2.14 -26.67 -10.31
CA GLY A 58 -3.33 -26.32 -11.08
C GLY A 58 -4.10 -25.14 -10.47
N LYS A 59 -5.38 -25.02 -10.82
CA LYS A 59 -6.29 -24.05 -10.21
C LYS A 59 -6.78 -24.57 -8.86
N MET A 60 -6.67 -23.77 -7.81
CA MET A 60 -7.09 -24.14 -6.45
C MET A 60 -8.59 -23.86 -6.18
N ILE A 61 -9.45 -24.18 -7.15
CA ILE A 61 -10.92 -23.95 -7.10
C ILE A 61 -11.60 -24.62 -5.90
N ASN A 62 -11.02 -25.68 -5.35
CA ASN A 62 -11.58 -26.36 -4.19
C ASN A 62 -11.41 -25.55 -2.88
N ASN A 63 -10.64 -24.47 -2.86
CA ASN A 63 -10.39 -23.64 -1.67
C ASN A 63 -11.31 -22.41 -1.58
N ILE A 64 -12.35 -22.35 -2.42
CA ILE A 64 -13.32 -21.26 -2.49
C ILE A 64 -14.73 -21.84 -2.50
N GLY A 65 -15.73 -21.07 -2.05
CA GLY A 65 -17.12 -21.52 -2.03
C GLY A 65 -17.81 -21.32 -0.67
N LYS A 66 -19.03 -21.87 -0.57
CA LYS A 66 -19.91 -21.74 0.61
C LYS A 66 -19.42 -22.53 1.82
N ASP A 67 -18.62 -23.56 1.61
CA ASP A 67 -18.00 -24.43 2.62
C ASP A 67 -16.73 -23.82 3.24
N VAL A 68 -16.28 -22.68 2.75
CA VAL A 68 -15.08 -22.01 3.25
C VAL A 68 -15.43 -21.09 4.42
N VAL A 69 -14.84 -21.39 5.57
CA VAL A 69 -14.94 -20.57 6.77
C VAL A 69 -14.10 -19.31 6.60
N LYS A 70 -14.74 -18.14 6.63
CA LYS A 70 -14.03 -16.86 6.63
C LYS A 70 -13.57 -16.54 8.05
N TYR A 71 -12.26 -16.42 8.23
CA TYR A 71 -11.67 -16.13 9.54
C TYR A 71 -10.85 -14.85 9.44
N LYS A 72 -10.98 -13.97 10.44
CA LYS A 72 -10.25 -12.70 10.50
C LYS A 72 -9.34 -12.70 11.73
N VAL A 73 -8.03 -12.63 11.49
CA VAL A 73 -7.03 -12.44 12.53
C VAL A 73 -7.09 -11.01 13.03
N THR A 74 -7.26 -10.86 14.34
CA THR A 74 -7.36 -9.57 15.03
C THR A 74 -6.34 -9.42 16.15
N ASP A 75 -5.69 -10.51 16.54
CA ASP A 75 -4.72 -10.60 17.63
C ASP A 75 -3.38 -11.09 17.06
N PRO A 76 -2.28 -10.31 17.22
CA PRO A 76 -0.96 -10.71 16.74
C PRO A 76 -0.24 -11.69 17.67
N SER A 77 -0.78 -12.02 18.85
CA SER A 77 -0.17 -12.96 19.79
C SER A 77 -0.14 -14.39 19.23
N ASP A 78 0.83 -15.16 19.70
CA ASP A 78 1.01 -16.56 19.32
C ASP A 78 1.28 -17.43 20.55
N ASP A 79 0.29 -18.25 20.92
CA ASP A 79 0.43 -19.28 21.95
C ASP A 79 0.37 -20.66 21.29
N PRO A 80 1.49 -21.40 21.23
CA PRO A 80 1.56 -22.69 20.56
C PRO A 80 0.77 -23.79 21.27
N LEU A 81 0.53 -23.68 22.59
CA LEU A 81 -0.13 -24.70 23.39
C LEU A 81 -1.63 -24.41 23.53
N SER A 82 -2.01 -23.14 23.68
CA SER A 82 -3.39 -22.70 23.86
C SER A 82 -3.73 -21.56 22.90
N PRO A 83 -3.85 -21.83 21.58
CA PRO A 83 -4.16 -20.79 20.61
C PRO A 83 -5.55 -20.22 20.87
N LYS A 84 -5.65 -18.90 20.98
CA LYS A 84 -6.92 -18.20 21.25
C LYS A 84 -7.60 -17.78 19.96
N SER A 85 -8.93 -17.77 19.96
CA SER A 85 -9.71 -17.16 18.87
C SER A 85 -9.28 -15.71 18.64
N GLY A 86 -9.11 -15.32 17.38
CA GLY A 86 -8.53 -14.04 16.96
C GLY A 86 -7.05 -14.14 16.54
N THR A 87 -6.31 -15.17 16.97
CA THR A 87 -4.91 -15.40 16.57
C THR A 87 -4.81 -16.11 15.22
N LEU A 88 -3.65 -15.99 14.55
CA LEU A 88 -3.38 -16.74 13.32
C LEU A 88 -3.37 -18.25 13.57
N ARG A 89 -2.71 -18.70 14.66
CA ARG A 89 -2.58 -20.13 14.99
C ARG A 89 -3.92 -20.81 15.21
N TYR A 90 -4.87 -20.15 15.88
CA TYR A 90 -6.22 -20.68 16.03
C TYR A 90 -6.89 -20.89 14.67
N GLY A 91 -6.77 -19.91 13.78
CA GLY A 91 -7.36 -19.97 12.43
C GLY A 91 -6.79 -21.08 11.56
N THR A 92 -5.51 -21.42 11.72
CA THR A 92 -4.83 -22.43 10.91
C THR A 92 -4.92 -23.85 11.48
N THR A 93 -5.16 -24.01 12.78
CA THR A 93 -5.08 -25.34 13.45
C THR A 93 -6.36 -25.80 14.13
N MET A 94 -7.19 -24.89 14.65
CA MET A 94 -8.36 -25.25 15.46
C MET A 94 -9.65 -25.31 14.64
N ILE A 95 -9.71 -24.57 13.52
CA ILE A 95 -10.88 -24.58 12.63
C ILE A 95 -10.80 -25.79 11.72
N LYS A 96 -11.82 -26.66 11.79
CA LYS A 96 -11.94 -27.83 10.91
C LYS A 96 -12.44 -27.41 9.53
N GLY A 97 -11.85 -27.98 8.48
CA GLY A 97 -12.26 -27.75 7.09
C GLY A 97 -11.45 -26.64 6.40
N LYS A 98 -12.05 -26.02 5.37
CA LYS A 98 -11.39 -25.01 4.54
C LYS A 98 -11.55 -23.64 5.16
N VAL A 99 -10.45 -22.91 5.31
CA VAL A 99 -10.46 -21.59 5.95
C VAL A 99 -9.86 -20.55 5.03
N TRP A 100 -10.59 -19.44 4.83
CA TRP A 100 -10.06 -18.26 4.17
C TRP A 100 -9.66 -17.24 5.24
N ILE A 101 -8.37 -17.22 5.54
CA ILE A 101 -7.81 -16.33 6.57
C ILE A 101 -7.57 -14.93 5.98
N THR A 102 -8.07 -13.93 6.68
CA THR A 102 -7.80 -12.51 6.41
C THR A 102 -7.26 -11.86 7.66
N PHE A 103 -6.60 -10.72 7.50
CA PHE A 103 -6.10 -9.95 8.63
C PHE A 103 -6.96 -8.69 8.78
N LYS A 104 -7.15 -8.26 10.03
CA LYS A 104 -7.69 -6.94 10.33
C LYS A 104 -6.91 -5.89 9.54
N THR A 105 -7.62 -4.99 8.87
CA THR A 105 -7.00 -3.90 8.12
C THR A 105 -6.11 -3.09 9.07
N PRO A 106 -4.88 -2.72 8.65
CA PRO A 106 -4.04 -1.85 9.46
C PRO A 106 -4.77 -0.54 9.78
N GLY A 107 -4.56 -0.04 11.00
CA GLY A 107 -5.11 1.23 11.44
C GLY A 107 -4.44 2.43 10.75
N PRO A 108 -4.85 3.65 11.10
CA PRO A 108 -4.14 4.86 10.66
C PRO A 108 -2.70 4.85 11.16
N SER A 109 -1.76 5.12 10.25
CA SER A 109 -0.35 5.30 10.57
C SER A 109 0.02 6.78 10.54
N HIS A 110 0.87 7.19 11.48
CA HIS A 110 1.44 8.53 11.52
C HIS A 110 2.96 8.45 11.45
N VAL A 111 3.52 9.04 10.40
CA VAL A 111 4.96 9.09 10.12
C VAL A 111 5.39 10.53 10.36
N ALA A 112 6.14 10.77 11.45
CA ALA A 112 6.54 12.10 11.86
C ALA A 112 8.05 12.23 12.08
N ASN A 113 8.61 13.40 11.74
CA ASN A 113 10.01 13.79 11.94
C ASN A 113 11.05 12.73 11.52
N LYS A 114 10.85 12.09 10.36
CA LYS A 114 11.79 11.16 9.76
C LYS A 114 12.62 11.81 8.66
N PHE A 115 13.88 11.42 8.57
CA PHE A 115 14.79 11.76 7.48
C PHE A 115 14.89 10.58 6.52
N TYR A 116 14.52 10.79 5.25
CA TYR A 116 14.62 9.79 4.19
C TYR A 116 15.55 10.29 3.10
N GLN A 117 16.53 9.47 2.71
CA GLN A 117 17.47 9.80 1.64
C GLN A 117 17.73 8.59 0.75
N GLY A 118 17.63 8.78 -0.56
CA GLY A 118 18.16 7.82 -1.55
C GLY A 118 17.38 6.50 -1.66
N TRP A 119 16.04 6.53 -1.68
CA TRP A 119 15.24 5.31 -1.85
C TRP A 119 15.37 4.71 -3.25
N GLU A 120 15.51 3.38 -3.37
CA GLU A 120 15.60 2.73 -4.69
C GLU A 120 14.25 2.73 -5.44
N GLN A 121 13.17 2.44 -4.71
CA GLN A 121 11.82 2.31 -5.31
C GLN A 121 10.87 3.40 -4.80
N TYR A 122 10.73 3.54 -3.48
CA TYR A 122 9.87 4.52 -2.80
C TYR A 122 10.25 4.58 -1.31
N ALA A 123 9.87 5.65 -0.61
CA ALA A 123 10.11 5.78 0.83
C ALA A 123 8.89 5.36 1.68
N ILE A 124 7.68 5.61 1.19
CA ILE A 124 6.43 5.28 1.88
C ILE A 124 5.55 4.44 0.95
N GLY A 125 5.12 3.27 1.41
CA GLY A 125 4.24 2.40 0.65
C GLY A 125 3.20 1.75 1.53
N GLY A 126 2.25 1.09 0.90
CA GLY A 126 1.31 0.24 1.61
C GLY A 126 0.36 -0.51 0.71
N SER A 127 -0.25 -1.53 1.29
CA SER A 127 -1.25 -2.35 0.62
C SER A 127 -2.57 -2.28 1.41
N MET A 128 -3.65 -2.79 0.81
CA MET A 128 -4.98 -2.85 1.46
C MET A 128 -5.61 -1.49 1.80
N SER A 129 -5.36 -0.46 0.98
CA SER A 129 -5.92 0.89 1.17
C SER A 129 -5.59 1.50 2.54
N PRO A 130 -4.31 1.74 2.85
CA PRO A 130 -3.90 2.24 4.16
C PRO A 130 -4.38 3.68 4.37
N SER A 131 -4.26 4.18 5.61
CA SER A 131 -4.46 5.59 5.94
C SER A 131 -3.18 6.10 6.58
N ILE A 132 -2.49 7.04 5.93
CA ILE A 132 -1.16 7.52 6.34
C ILE A 132 -1.17 9.04 6.46
N LYS A 133 -0.75 9.55 7.62
CA LYS A 133 -0.37 10.94 7.84
C LYS A 133 1.15 11.03 7.84
N SER A 134 1.71 11.85 6.96
CA SER A 134 3.12 12.22 6.93
C SER A 134 3.24 13.65 7.47
N GLU A 135 4.03 13.86 8.53
CA GLU A 135 4.14 15.17 9.19
C GLU A 135 5.59 15.55 9.48
N ALA A 136 6.01 16.72 8.98
CA ALA A 136 7.33 17.30 9.22
C ALA A 136 8.50 16.34 8.97
N ASN A 137 8.42 15.51 7.93
CA ASN A 137 9.50 14.65 7.46
C ASN A 137 10.36 15.36 6.41
N PHE A 138 11.60 14.90 6.24
CA PHE A 138 12.55 15.45 5.28
C PHE A 138 12.95 14.36 4.27
N PHE A 139 12.55 14.55 3.01
CA PHE A 139 12.81 13.59 1.92
C PHE A 139 13.82 14.14 0.93
N ILE A 140 14.88 13.38 0.68
CA ILE A 140 15.87 13.63 -0.38
C ILE A 140 15.80 12.46 -1.36
N ALA A 141 15.27 12.71 -2.56
CA ALA A 141 15.26 11.68 -3.59
C ALA A 141 16.69 11.25 -3.98
N PRO A 142 16.87 10.04 -4.54
CA PRO A 142 18.16 9.58 -5.06
C PRO A 142 18.78 10.56 -6.05
N ASN A 143 20.11 10.57 -6.18
CA ASN A 143 20.80 11.50 -7.11
C ASN A 143 20.73 11.05 -8.57
N ASP A 144 20.60 9.76 -8.81
CA ASP A 144 20.46 9.16 -10.12
C ASP A 144 19.07 9.46 -10.73
N ALA A 145 18.86 9.05 -11.99
CA ALA A 145 17.59 9.20 -12.70
C ALA A 145 16.48 8.26 -12.18
N GLY A 146 16.70 7.61 -11.02
CA GLY A 146 15.74 6.76 -10.35
C GLY A 146 14.47 7.48 -9.87
N ASN A 147 13.57 6.71 -9.26
CA ASN A 147 12.24 7.19 -8.93
C ASN A 147 12.28 8.33 -7.91
N LYS A 148 11.68 9.48 -8.26
CA LYS A 148 11.57 10.65 -7.38
C LYS A 148 10.27 10.66 -6.57
N GLU A 149 9.36 9.74 -6.86
CA GLU A 149 8.11 9.63 -6.12
C GLU A 149 8.34 9.00 -4.74
N VAL A 150 7.97 9.73 -3.70
CA VAL A 150 8.08 9.29 -2.30
C VAL A 150 7.11 8.13 -2.02
N THR A 151 5.91 8.17 -2.63
CA THR A 151 4.85 7.20 -2.35
C THR A 151 4.65 6.16 -3.44
N TRP A 152 4.69 4.87 -3.10
CA TRP A 152 4.26 3.83 -4.04
C TRP A 152 2.81 3.43 -3.82
N ARG A 153 2.01 3.59 -4.88
CA ARG A 153 0.60 3.15 -4.94
C ARG A 153 0.49 1.98 -5.90
N LYS A 154 -0.05 0.86 -5.44
CA LYS A 154 -0.57 -0.13 -6.36
C LYS A 154 -1.73 0.50 -7.14
N VAL A 155 -1.57 0.56 -8.46
CA VAL A 155 -2.50 1.19 -9.43
C VAL A 155 -3.86 0.54 -9.31
N GLU A 156 -4.74 1.04 -8.45
CA GLU A 156 -6.15 0.67 -8.42
C GLU A 156 -6.95 1.59 -7.49
N LYS A 157 -8.25 1.72 -7.78
CA LYS A 157 -9.25 2.54 -7.08
C LYS A 157 -9.51 2.07 -5.63
N GLY A 158 -8.48 2.11 -4.79
CA GLY A 158 -8.61 2.00 -3.34
C GLY A 158 -8.65 3.39 -2.68
N LEU A 159 -9.45 3.54 -1.62
CA LEU A 159 -9.44 4.69 -0.71
C LEU A 159 -8.12 4.76 0.09
N TRP A 160 -6.95 4.74 -0.56
CA TRP A 160 -5.73 5.13 0.16
C TRP A 160 -5.91 6.58 0.57
N LYS A 161 -5.90 6.85 1.87
CA LYS A 161 -5.87 8.20 2.43
C LYS A 161 -4.43 8.57 2.74
N PHE A 162 -3.81 9.37 1.88
CA PHE A 162 -2.49 9.94 2.14
C PHE A 162 -2.61 11.44 2.33
N TYR A 163 -1.98 11.95 3.39
CA TYR A 163 -1.98 13.37 3.73
C TYR A 163 -0.60 13.76 4.26
N SER A 164 -0.08 14.88 3.74
CA SER A 164 1.25 15.40 4.07
C SER A 164 1.10 16.79 4.68
N VAL A 165 1.81 17.04 5.79
CA VAL A 165 1.77 18.29 6.55
C VAL A 165 3.19 18.73 6.88
N GLY A 166 3.64 19.85 6.33
CA GLY A 166 4.95 20.42 6.66
C GLY A 166 6.16 19.57 6.24
N ASP A 167 5.98 18.57 5.39
CA ASP A 167 7.09 17.77 4.84
C ASP A 167 7.96 18.62 3.90
N VAL A 168 9.28 18.38 3.93
CA VAL A 168 10.24 18.99 3.01
C VAL A 168 10.67 17.97 1.96
N LEU A 169 10.56 18.35 0.70
CA LEU A 169 10.95 17.56 -0.47
C LEU A 169 12.17 18.19 -1.13
N LYS A 170 13.23 17.41 -1.35
CA LYS A 170 14.48 17.83 -1.99
C LYS A 170 14.87 16.87 -3.11
N ASN A 171 15.72 17.37 -4.01
CA ASN A 171 16.26 16.61 -5.15
C ASN A 171 15.19 16.05 -6.11
N GLY A 172 14.11 16.80 -6.31
CA GLY A 172 12.99 16.40 -7.16
C GLY A 172 11.99 15.45 -6.52
N ALA A 173 12.13 15.14 -5.22
CA ALA A 173 11.16 14.33 -4.47
C ALA A 173 9.73 14.87 -4.63
N SER A 174 8.76 13.97 -4.83
CA SER A 174 7.37 14.34 -5.07
C SER A 174 6.37 13.42 -4.36
N PHE A 175 5.15 13.92 -4.22
CA PHE A 175 3.97 13.11 -3.92
C PHE A 175 2.97 13.21 -5.10
N ILE A 176 2.51 12.09 -5.64
CA ILE A 176 1.60 12.05 -6.80
C ILE A 176 0.28 12.79 -6.52
N LYS A 177 -0.36 12.54 -5.37
CA LYS A 177 -1.67 13.14 -5.03
C LYS A 177 -2.05 12.94 -3.57
N GLN A 178 -2.42 14.00 -2.86
CA GLN A 178 -3.10 13.84 -1.56
C GLN A 178 -4.56 13.42 -1.81
N THR A 179 -5.01 12.39 -1.11
CA THR A 179 -6.28 11.69 -1.41
C THR A 179 -7.28 11.71 -0.26
N GLY A 180 -6.94 12.34 0.87
CA GLY A 180 -7.84 12.50 2.01
C GLY A 180 -7.82 13.93 2.57
N VAL A 181 -8.99 14.42 2.98
CA VAL A 181 -9.13 15.66 3.77
C VAL A 181 -8.96 15.31 5.25
N GLY A 182 -8.05 15.98 5.94
CA GLY A 182 -7.86 15.81 7.40
C GLY A 182 -6.99 14.62 7.85
N GLY A 183 -6.32 13.93 6.91
CA GLY A 183 -5.30 12.91 7.18
C GLY A 183 -5.73 11.69 7.99
N ALA A 184 -4.79 10.76 8.17
CA ALA A 184 -4.93 9.70 9.16
C ALA A 184 -4.82 10.35 10.55
N LYS A 185 -5.83 10.16 11.41
CA LYS A 185 -5.75 10.56 12.81
C LYS A 185 -5.36 9.34 13.64
N PRO A 186 -4.09 9.20 14.04
CA PRO A 186 -3.74 8.21 15.05
C PRO A 186 -4.48 8.59 16.33
N ASN A 187 -5.23 7.65 16.91
CA ASN A 187 -5.94 7.87 18.17
C ASN A 187 -4.97 7.65 19.33
N TYR A 188 -3.97 8.53 19.45
CA TYR A 188 -3.00 8.45 20.54
C TYR A 188 -3.70 8.63 21.88
N ASN A 189 -3.34 7.79 22.84
CA ASN A 189 -3.61 8.06 24.25
C ASN A 189 -2.57 9.08 24.79
N GLN A 190 -2.74 9.51 26.04
CA GLN A 190 -1.85 10.50 26.66
C GLN A 190 -0.38 10.06 26.74
N GLU A 191 -0.11 8.76 26.87
CA GLU A 191 1.25 8.21 26.93
C GLU A 191 1.90 8.09 25.54
N GLN A 192 1.08 7.97 24.50
CA GLN A 192 1.51 7.86 23.10
C GLN A 192 1.61 9.20 22.40
N ASP A 193 1.02 10.25 22.97
CA ASP A 193 1.04 11.58 22.40
C ASP A 193 2.45 12.16 22.44
N PHE A 194 2.83 12.86 21.37
CA PHE A 194 4.13 13.50 21.27
C PHE A 194 4.03 14.76 20.44
N LYS A 195 4.88 15.73 20.77
CA LYS A 195 5.02 16.96 20.00
C LYS A 195 5.81 16.66 18.73
N VAL A 196 5.24 17.01 17.58
CA VAL A 196 5.94 16.99 16.30
C VAL A 196 6.79 18.27 16.19
N GLU A 197 8.09 18.11 15.99
CA GLU A 197 9.04 19.21 15.88
C GLU A 197 9.09 19.78 14.45
N ILE A 198 9.68 20.96 14.31
CA ILE A 198 9.80 21.61 13.02
C ILE A 198 10.74 20.82 12.09
N VAL A 199 10.39 20.79 10.80
CA VAL A 199 11.11 20.00 9.78
C VAL A 199 12.60 20.38 9.66
N GLY A 200 12.99 21.61 10.01
CA GLY A 200 14.38 22.06 10.00
C GLY A 200 15.29 21.31 10.97
N SER A 201 14.75 20.84 12.10
CA SER A 201 15.50 20.12 13.13
C SER A 201 15.58 18.62 12.88
N VAL A 202 14.89 18.08 11.87
CA VAL A 202 14.80 16.63 11.62
C VAL A 202 16.16 15.96 11.43
N LYS A 203 17.11 16.63 10.75
CA LYS A 203 18.48 16.10 10.59
C LYS A 203 19.20 15.94 11.93
N GLU A 204 19.04 16.91 12.82
CA GLU A 204 19.62 16.86 14.17
C GLU A 204 18.91 15.82 15.04
N LEU A 205 17.57 15.80 15.03
CA LEU A 205 16.75 14.83 15.75
C LEU A 205 17.06 13.38 15.36
N THR A 206 17.42 13.16 14.09
CA THR A 206 17.78 11.84 13.58
C THR A 206 19.28 11.54 13.59
N SER A 207 20.13 12.47 14.04
CA SER A 207 21.59 12.32 13.98
C SER A 207 22.13 11.16 14.82
N ALA A 208 21.43 10.82 15.91
CA ALA A 208 21.74 9.69 16.77
C ALA A 208 21.03 8.39 16.35
N SER A 209 20.38 8.34 15.18
CA SER A 209 19.67 7.16 14.70
C SER A 209 20.64 6.06 14.28
N SER A 210 21.12 5.28 15.23
CA SER A 210 21.89 4.06 14.99
C SER A 210 22.13 3.34 16.30
N ILE A 211 22.99 2.32 16.29
CA ILE A 211 23.45 1.66 17.49
C ILE A 211 24.11 2.66 18.44
N LEU A 212 23.76 2.57 19.73
CA LEU A 212 24.46 3.32 20.77
C LEU A 212 25.91 2.85 20.80
N ARG A 213 26.83 3.79 20.59
CA ARG A 213 28.27 3.51 20.68
C ARG A 213 28.66 3.50 22.16
N CYS A 214 28.78 2.31 22.72
CA CYS A 214 29.24 2.11 24.08
C CYS A 214 30.77 2.24 24.15
N SER A 215 31.26 3.09 25.05
CA SER A 215 32.69 3.16 25.39
C SER A 215 32.95 2.44 26.71
N LYS A 216 34.19 2.06 26.98
CA LYS A 216 34.59 1.39 28.24
C LYS A 216 34.23 2.16 29.52
N SER A 217 33.87 3.44 29.41
CA SER A 217 33.52 4.32 30.52
C SER A 217 32.01 4.57 30.67
N LEU A 218 31.18 4.02 29.79
CA LEU A 218 29.73 4.17 29.83
C LEU A 218 29.09 2.80 30.01
N THR A 219 28.30 2.64 31.08
CA THR A 219 27.48 1.45 31.26
C THR A 219 26.35 1.48 30.23
N CYS A 220 26.46 0.61 29.24
CA CYS A 220 25.36 0.08 28.47
C CYS A 220 25.00 -1.29 29.06
#